data_AF-A0A1A6FT87-F1
#
_entry.id   AF-A0A1A6FT87-F1
#
_cell.length_a   1.000
_cell.length_b   1.000
_cell.length_c   1.000
_cell.angle_alpha   90.00
_cell.angle_beta   90.00
_cell.angle_gamma   90.00
#
_symmetry.space_group_name_H-M   'P 1'
#
loop_
_entity.id
_entity.type
_entity.pdbx_description
1 polymer ?
#
loop_
_entity_poly.entity_id
_entity_poly.type
_entity_poly.pdbx_seq_one_letter_code
_entity_poly.pdbx_strand_id
1 'polypeptide(L)'
;MADFYGAFRCGRRPDVTLRRYEPRDDGFLLEGAHDGYAHLPGRPIHIRRFDVSPGAVTIEDRLQGFTERASRIGFLLHPDVAVANDGDVLRLLRDDARVEMTASAPLIIEDAAWWPDMGVEQMTRRIVVTPAQGADSRVELRFSAGIGTPS
;
A
#
# COMPACT_ATOMS: atom_id res chain seq x y z
N MET A 1 -40.25 4.00 -10.96
CA MET A 1 -39.20 3.05 -11.37
C MET A 1 -37.95 3.83 -11.73
N ALA A 2 -36.96 3.74 -10.86
CA ALA A 2 -35.53 3.81 -11.14
C ALA A 2 -34.87 3.26 -9.86
N ASP A 3 -34.62 1.95 -9.86
CA ASP A 3 -33.91 1.23 -8.80
C ASP A 3 -32.41 1.42 -9.00
N PHE A 4 -31.78 2.33 -8.26
CA PHE A 4 -30.33 2.52 -8.26
C PHE A 4 -29.81 2.77 -6.83
N TYR A 5 -30.07 1.85 -5.90
CA TYR A 5 -29.42 1.85 -4.58
C TYR A 5 -28.69 0.53 -4.28
N GLY A 6 -28.19 -0.16 -5.31
CA GLY A 6 -27.48 -1.44 -5.17
C GLY A 6 -25.96 -1.35 -4.92
N ALA A 7 -25.32 -0.19 -5.14
CA ALA A 7 -23.85 -0.12 -5.20
C ALA A 7 -23.15 0.34 -3.91
N PHE A 8 -23.87 0.91 -2.95
CA PHE A 8 -23.28 1.38 -1.70
C PHE A 8 -23.39 0.30 -0.63
N ARG A 9 -22.41 -0.61 -0.58
CA ARG A 9 -22.15 -1.36 0.64
C ARG A 9 -21.61 -0.39 1.69
N CYS A 10 -22.49 0.33 2.38
CA CYS A 10 -22.16 1.05 3.60
C CYS A 10 -21.89 0.01 4.72
N GLY A 11 -20.75 -0.69 4.61
CA GLY A 11 -20.25 -1.54 5.69
C GLY A 11 -19.95 -0.72 6.94
N ARG A 12 -19.90 -1.39 8.10
CA ARG A 12 -19.48 -0.77 9.36
C ARG A 12 -18.16 -0.03 9.15
N ARG A 13 -18.13 1.27 9.44
CA ARG A 13 -16.90 2.05 9.34
C ARG A 13 -15.90 1.52 10.37
N PRO A 14 -14.66 1.21 9.96
CA PRO A 14 -13.62 0.83 10.91
C PRO A 14 -13.28 2.02 11.80
N ASP A 15 -13.00 1.74 13.07
CA ASP A 15 -12.39 2.70 13.97
C ASP A 15 -10.92 2.83 13.58
N VAL A 16 -10.50 4.07 13.28
CA VAL A 16 -9.11 4.41 12.94
C VAL A 16 -8.53 5.21 14.10
N THR A 17 -7.35 4.82 14.57
CA THR A 17 -6.65 5.47 15.68
C THR A 17 -5.28 5.95 15.21
N LEU A 18 -4.97 7.23 15.45
CA LEU A 18 -3.60 7.74 15.38
C LEU A 18 -2.85 7.31 16.64
N ARG A 19 -1.80 6.50 16.49
CA ARG A 19 -0.99 6.01 17.62
C ARG A 19 0.22 6.88 17.89
N ARG A 20 0.86 7.37 16.83
CA ARG A 20 2.08 8.19 16.93
C ARG A 20 2.19 9.11 15.73
N TYR A 21 2.60 10.35 15.98
CA TYR A 21 3.03 11.27 14.94
C TYR A 21 4.22 12.06 15.45
N GLU A 22 5.31 12.03 14.69
CA GLU A 22 6.54 12.75 15.02
C GLU A 22 7.08 13.42 13.77
N PRO A 23 6.88 14.75 13.60
CA PRO A 23 7.52 15.50 12.54
C PRO A 23 9.04 15.57 12.76
N ARG A 24 9.79 15.62 11.66
CA ARG A 24 11.24 15.81 11.61
C ARG A 24 11.52 16.94 10.60
N ASP A 25 12.75 17.46 10.58
CA ASP A 25 13.09 18.58 9.71
C ASP A 25 12.88 18.28 8.21
N ASP A 26 13.08 17.03 7.80
CA ASP A 26 13.07 16.58 6.41
C ASP A 26 12.13 15.39 6.16
N GLY A 27 11.23 15.11 7.10
CA GLY A 27 10.38 13.93 7.06
C GLY A 27 9.46 13.78 8.26
N PHE A 28 8.95 12.58 8.47
CA PHE A 28 8.11 12.29 9.63
C PHE A 28 8.00 10.79 9.91
N LEU A 29 7.58 10.49 11.13
CA LEU A 29 7.05 9.19 11.51
C LEU A 29 5.56 9.30 11.78
N LEU A 30 4.77 8.39 11.22
CA LEU A 30 3.33 8.30 11.43
C LEU A 30 2.94 6.85 11.67
N GLU A 31 2.27 6.55 12.78
CA GLU A 31 1.70 5.23 13.05
C GLU A 31 0.20 5.35 13.28
N GLY A 32 -0.57 4.56 12.54
CA GLY A 32 -2.01 4.44 12.69
C GLY A 32 -2.45 2.99 12.81
N ALA A 33 -3.63 2.77 13.38
CA ALA A 33 -4.25 1.45 13.48
C ALA A 33 -5.72 1.49 13.07
N HIS A 34 -6.25 0.37 12.56
CA HIS A 34 -7.69 0.23 12.32
C HIS A 34 -8.22 -1.18 12.61
N ASP A 35 -9.51 -1.25 12.98
CA ASP A 35 -10.20 -2.49 13.37
C ASP A 35 -11.07 -3.09 12.24
N GLY A 36 -10.82 -2.71 10.99
CA GLY A 36 -11.67 -3.11 9.84
C GLY A 36 -11.81 -4.63 9.65
N TYR A 37 -10.87 -5.40 10.20
CA TYR A 37 -10.86 -6.85 10.17
C TYR A 37 -11.29 -7.50 11.51
N ALA A 38 -11.69 -6.72 12.51
CA ALA A 38 -12.03 -7.21 13.85
C ALA A 38 -13.28 -8.10 13.89
N HIS A 39 -14.04 -8.17 12.80
CA HIS A 39 -15.16 -9.10 12.61
C HIS A 39 -14.71 -10.53 12.26
N LEU A 40 -13.44 -10.72 11.88
CA LEU A 40 -12.85 -12.03 11.61
C LEU A 40 -12.45 -12.73 12.93
N PRO A 41 -12.34 -14.08 12.94
CA PRO A 41 -11.80 -14.82 14.08
C PRO A 41 -10.43 -14.28 14.52
N GLY A 42 -10.24 -14.16 15.84
CA GLY A 42 -9.03 -13.59 16.44
C GLY A 42 -8.95 -12.06 16.43
N ARG A 43 -9.98 -11.38 15.87
CA ARG A 43 -10.21 -9.94 15.91
C ARG A 43 -8.97 -9.09 15.53
N PRO A 44 -8.36 -9.36 14.35
CA PRO A 44 -7.12 -8.70 13.96
C PRO A 44 -7.30 -7.17 13.85
N ILE A 45 -6.33 -6.45 14.42
CA ILE A 45 -6.16 -5.01 14.27
C ILE A 45 -4.94 -4.78 13.39
N HIS A 46 -5.12 -4.02 12.32
CA HIS A 46 -4.02 -3.67 11.43
C HIS A 46 -3.36 -2.38 11.91
N ILE A 47 -2.03 -2.40 12.05
CA ILE A 47 -1.21 -1.27 12.44
C ILE A 47 -0.24 -1.00 11.29
N ARG A 48 -0.25 0.24 10.78
CA ARG A 48 0.67 0.70 9.75
C ARG A 48 1.52 1.84 10.29
N ARG A 49 2.83 1.72 10.11
CA ARG A 49 3.80 2.78 10.35
C ARG A 49 4.41 3.24 9.03
N PHE A 50 4.47 4.55 8.85
CA PHE A 50 5.25 5.23 7.84
C PHE A 50 6.47 5.87 8.51
N ASP A 51 7.63 5.66 7.92
CA ASP A 51 8.86 6.39 8.24
C ASP A 51 9.33 7.05 6.93
N VAL A 52 9.22 8.38 6.87
CA VAL A 52 9.43 9.18 5.67
C VAL A 52 10.65 10.05 5.86
N SER A 53 11.52 10.06 4.86
CA SER A 53 12.71 10.90 4.76
C SER A 53 12.89 11.40 3.32
N PRO A 54 13.85 12.29 3.04
CA PRO A 54 14.12 12.71 1.67
C PRO A 54 14.47 11.51 0.80
N GLY A 55 13.75 11.35 -0.30
CA GLY A 55 13.99 10.27 -1.26
C GLY A 55 13.62 8.86 -0.79
N ALA A 56 12.98 8.69 0.37
CA ALA A 56 12.57 7.35 0.81
C ALA A 56 11.30 7.34 1.68
N VAL A 57 10.53 6.26 1.54
CA VAL A 57 9.40 5.93 2.41
C VAL A 57 9.53 4.47 2.81
N THR A 58 9.61 4.20 4.12
CA THR A 58 9.47 2.86 4.67
C THR A 58 8.06 2.69 5.23
N ILE A 59 7.40 1.59 4.87
CA ILE A 59 6.08 1.21 5.35
C ILE A 59 6.23 -0.12 6.10
N GLU A 60 5.83 -0.13 7.36
CA GLU A 60 5.81 -1.33 8.19
C GLU A 60 4.36 -1.64 8.58
N ASP A 61 3.92 -2.86 8.29
CA ASP A 61 2.59 -3.34 8.65
C ASP A 61 2.69 -4.48 9.65
N ARG A 62 1.90 -4.38 10.71
CA ARG A 62 1.75 -5.38 11.76
C ARG A 62 0.28 -5.73 11.95
N LEU A 63 0.02 -6.99 12.24
CA LEU A 63 -1.28 -7.43 12.75
C LEU A 63 -1.18 -7.70 14.25
N GLN A 64 -1.99 -6.99 15.03
CA GLN A 64 -2.21 -7.32 16.43
C GLN A 64 -3.41 -8.27 16.54
N GLY A 65 -3.29 -9.27 17.42
CA GLY A 65 -4.26 -10.35 17.54
C GLY A 65 -3.79 -11.60 16.80
N PHE A 66 -4.72 -12.53 16.56
CA PHE A 66 -4.44 -13.76 15.83
C PHE A 66 -5.30 -13.84 14.57
N THR A 67 -4.76 -14.42 13.51
CA THR A 67 -5.54 -14.79 12.32
C THR A 67 -4.89 -15.99 11.65
N GLU A 68 -5.72 -16.92 11.21
CA GLU A 68 -5.29 -18.05 10.36
C GLU A 68 -5.23 -17.68 8.88
N ARG A 69 -5.82 -16.53 8.53
CA ARG A 69 -5.82 -16.02 7.16
C ARG A 69 -4.51 -15.29 6.89
N ALA A 70 -3.91 -15.56 5.74
CA ALA A 70 -2.77 -14.81 5.25
C ALA A 70 -3.13 -13.33 5.04
N SER A 71 -2.25 -12.43 5.48
CA SER A 71 -2.34 -11.00 5.20
C SER A 71 -1.76 -10.71 3.82
N ARG A 72 -2.39 -9.78 3.10
CA ARG A 72 -1.93 -9.33 1.78
C ARG A 72 -1.90 -7.81 1.78
N ILE A 73 -0.72 -7.25 1.57
CA ILE A 73 -0.50 -5.81 1.48
C ILE A 73 -0.47 -5.44 0.01
N GLY A 74 -1.42 -4.63 -0.44
CA GLY A 74 -1.57 -4.24 -1.84
C GLY A 74 -1.19 -2.79 -2.10
N PHE A 75 -0.41 -2.55 -3.15
CA PHE A 75 -0.07 -1.24 -3.68
C PHE A 75 -0.62 -1.15 -5.10
N LEU A 76 -1.74 -0.43 -5.26
CA LEU A 76 -2.33 -0.20 -6.58
C LEU A 76 -1.47 0.81 -7.34
N LEU A 77 -1.09 0.47 -8.57
CA LEU A 77 -0.32 1.36 -9.42
C LEU A 77 -1.25 2.21 -10.29
N HIS A 78 -0.78 3.40 -10.65
CA HIS A 78 -1.38 4.14 -11.76
C HIS A 78 -1.20 3.32 -13.06
N PRO A 79 -2.18 3.27 -13.98
CA PRO A 79 -2.10 2.47 -15.23
C PRO A 79 -0.84 2.70 -16.04
N ASP A 80 -0.41 3.97 -16.16
CA ASP A 80 0.80 4.33 -16.90
C ASP A 80 2.12 3.96 -16.22
N VAL A 81 2.10 3.37 -15.02
CA VAL A 81 3.35 2.94 -14.36
C VAL A 81 3.90 1.71 -15.06
N ALA A 82 5.10 1.86 -15.64
CA ALA A 82 5.92 0.76 -16.08
C ALA A 82 6.57 0.07 -14.87
N VAL A 83 6.49 -1.26 -14.82
CA VAL A 83 7.09 -2.09 -13.76
C VAL A 83 8.08 -3.04 -14.39
N ALA A 84 9.33 -2.98 -13.94
CA ALA A 84 10.35 -3.97 -14.25
C ALA A 84 10.73 -4.73 -12.96
N ASN A 85 10.85 -6.04 -13.07
CA ASN A 85 11.27 -6.91 -11.97
C ASN A 85 12.75 -7.27 -12.14
N ASP A 86 13.56 -6.96 -11.13
CA ASP A 86 14.99 -7.23 -11.05
C ASP A 86 15.27 -8.09 -9.80
N GLY A 87 14.61 -9.24 -9.71
CA GLY A 87 14.70 -10.16 -8.58
C GLY A 87 13.96 -9.62 -7.35
N ASP A 88 14.71 -9.18 -6.35
CA ASP A 88 14.17 -8.68 -5.08
C ASP A 88 13.78 -7.20 -5.13
N VAL A 89 14.05 -6.53 -6.25
CA VAL A 89 13.76 -5.11 -6.47
C VAL A 89 12.77 -4.94 -7.62
N LEU A 90 11.68 -4.22 -7.38
CA LEU A 90 10.81 -3.72 -8.45
C LEU A 90 11.18 -2.28 -8.79
N ARG A 91 11.39 -2.01 -10.08
CA ARG A 91 11.62 -0.65 -10.60
C ARG A 91 10.33 -0.13 -11.22
N LEU A 92 9.81 0.95 -10.69
CA LEU A 92 8.59 1.63 -11.13
C LEU A 92 8.96 2.93 -11.82
N LEU A 93 8.46 3.12 -13.04
CA LEU A 93 8.70 4.33 -13.82
C LEU A 93 7.40 4.91 -14.33
N ARG A 94 7.25 6.22 -14.18
CA ARG A 94 6.20 7.02 -14.83
C ARG A 94 6.73 8.42 -15.05
N ASP A 95 6.74 8.86 -16.31
CA ASP A 95 7.35 10.14 -16.70
C ASP A 95 8.78 10.22 -16.15
N ASP A 96 9.10 11.28 -15.40
CA ASP A 96 10.40 11.47 -14.77
C ASP A 96 10.53 10.79 -13.39
N ALA A 97 9.43 10.27 -12.83
CA ALA A 97 9.42 9.62 -11.53
C ALA A 97 9.99 8.20 -11.62
N ARG A 98 10.97 7.91 -10.76
CA ARG A 98 11.62 6.61 -10.64
C ARG A 98 11.54 6.15 -9.19
N VAL A 99 10.99 4.95 -8.97
CA VAL A 99 10.89 4.33 -7.65
C VAL A 99 11.49 2.94 -7.70
N GLU A 100 12.40 2.65 -6.78
CA GLU A 100 12.79 1.29 -6.45
C GLU A 100 12.01 0.82 -5.23
N MET A 101 11.38 -0.34 -5.34
CA MET A 101 10.57 -0.95 -4.29
C MET A 101 11.20 -2.28 -3.88
N THR A 102 11.45 -2.44 -2.59
CA THR A 102 11.86 -3.69 -1.97
C THR A 102 10.91 -4.05 -0.85
N ALA A 103 10.88 -5.33 -0.46
CA ALA A 103 10.05 -5.79 0.64
C ALA A 103 10.68 -6.95 1.42
N SER A 104 10.21 -7.16 2.65
CA SER A 104 10.61 -8.27 3.51
C SER A 104 9.99 -9.63 3.09
N ALA A 105 9.18 -9.64 2.04
CA ALA A 105 8.58 -10.83 1.46
C ALA A 105 8.43 -10.63 -0.07
N PRO A 106 8.24 -11.70 -0.87
CA PRO A 106 8.21 -11.61 -2.32
C PRO A 106 7.19 -10.58 -2.84
N LEU A 107 7.63 -9.80 -3.83
CA LEU A 107 6.81 -8.82 -4.54
C LEU A 107 6.13 -9.50 -5.73
N ILE A 108 4.81 -9.67 -5.63
CA ILE A 108 4.01 -10.28 -6.70
C ILE A 108 3.24 -9.19 -7.45
N ILE A 109 3.28 -9.23 -8.77
CA ILE A 109 2.54 -8.30 -9.64
C ILE A 109 1.27 -9.00 -10.12
N GLU A 110 0.11 -8.38 -9.90
CA GLU A 110 -1.19 -8.89 -10.31
C GLU A 110 -1.94 -7.85 -11.13
N ASP A 111 -2.83 -8.30 -12.02
CA ASP A 111 -3.78 -7.43 -12.70
C ASP A 111 -4.81 -6.88 -11.70
N ALA A 112 -5.20 -5.62 -11.89
CA ALA A 112 -6.17 -4.95 -11.05
C ALA A 112 -6.98 -3.92 -11.86
N ALA A 113 -8.08 -3.46 -11.28
CA ALA A 113 -8.86 -2.34 -11.79
C ALA A 113 -8.59 -1.08 -10.97
N TRP A 114 -8.51 0.06 -11.65
CA TRP A 114 -8.46 1.41 -11.11
C TRP A 114 -9.71 2.18 -11.54
N TRP A 115 -10.31 2.88 -10.59
CA TRP A 115 -11.56 3.62 -10.78
C TRP A 115 -11.33 5.09 -10.47
N PRO A 116 -10.76 5.88 -11.40
CA PRO A 116 -10.44 7.28 -11.14
C PRO A 116 -11.69 8.15 -10.98
N ASP A 117 -12.79 7.78 -11.64
CA ASP A 117 -14.06 8.50 -11.62
C ASP A 117 -15.26 7.53 -11.56
N MET A 118 -16.42 8.04 -11.16
CA MET A 118 -17.65 7.25 -11.10
C MET A 118 -18.00 6.68 -12.48
N GLY A 119 -17.99 5.35 -12.58
CA GLY A 119 -18.30 4.62 -13.82
C GLY A 119 -17.14 4.52 -14.81
N VAL A 120 -15.95 5.03 -14.48
CA VAL A 120 -14.74 4.88 -15.30
C VAL A 120 -13.87 3.78 -14.70
N GLU A 121 -13.70 2.68 -15.43
CA GLU A 121 -12.81 1.59 -15.07
C GLU A 121 -11.61 1.55 -16.01
N GLN A 122 -10.41 1.41 -15.44
CA GLN A 122 -9.17 1.23 -16.19
C GLN A 122 -8.41 0.04 -15.64
N MET A 123 -7.89 -0.80 -16.53
CA MET A 123 -6.98 -1.87 -16.13
C MET A 123 -5.64 -1.29 -15.70
N THR A 124 -5.09 -1.83 -14.63
CA THR A 124 -3.79 -1.47 -14.07
C THR A 124 -3.14 -2.70 -13.44
N ARG A 125 -2.00 -2.49 -12.79
CA ARG A 125 -1.31 -3.49 -11.97
C ARG A 125 -1.39 -3.16 -10.49
N ARG A 126 -1.32 -4.19 -9.66
CA ARG A 126 -1.15 -4.09 -8.21
C ARG A 126 0.07 -4.89 -7.80
N ILE A 127 0.90 -4.32 -6.96
CA ILE A 127 1.98 -5.04 -6.29
C ILE A 127 1.43 -5.59 -4.97
N VAL A 128 1.66 -6.86 -4.70
CA VAL A 128 1.19 -7.56 -3.50
C VAL A 128 2.38 -8.14 -2.75
N VAL A 129 2.43 -7.86 -1.45
CA VAL A 129 3.35 -8.47 -0.49
C VAL A 129 2.54 -9.36 0.44
N THR A 130 2.96 -10.62 0.58
CA THR A 130 2.33 -11.59 1.48
C THR A 130 3.36 -12.06 2.50
N PRO A 131 3.43 -11.46 3.70
CA PRO A 131 4.35 -11.92 4.73
C PRO A 131 3.96 -13.33 5.22
N ALA A 132 4.92 -14.02 5.82
CA ALA A 132 4.65 -15.28 6.50
C ALA A 132 3.60 -15.09 7.61
N GLN A 133 2.88 -16.15 7.98
CA GLN A 133 1.84 -16.06 8.99
C GLN A 133 2.40 -15.52 10.32
N GLY A 134 1.77 -14.45 10.83
CA GLY A 134 2.19 -13.78 12.07
C GLY A 134 3.45 -12.92 11.95
N ALA A 135 4.07 -12.84 10.77
CA ALA A 135 5.18 -11.93 10.53
C ALA A 135 4.69 -10.53 10.17
N ASP A 136 5.44 -9.53 10.62
CA ASP A 136 5.30 -8.16 10.14
C ASP A 136 5.80 -8.07 8.69
N SER A 137 5.29 -7.11 7.93
CA SER A 137 5.85 -6.78 6.61
C SER A 137 6.52 -5.43 6.62
N ARG A 138 7.65 -5.31 5.93
CA ARG A 138 8.32 -4.05 5.65
C ARG A 138 8.46 -3.87 4.15
N VAL A 139 8.10 -2.69 3.67
CA VAL A 139 8.25 -2.25 2.28
C VAL A 139 9.05 -0.96 2.28
N GLU A 140 10.04 -0.86 1.41
CA GLU A 140 10.85 0.35 1.25
C GLU A 140 10.71 0.86 -0.18
N LEU A 141 10.39 2.14 -0.30
CA LEU A 141 10.31 2.88 -1.56
C LEU A 141 11.45 3.89 -1.59
N ARG A 142 12.34 3.80 -2.57
CA ARG A 142 13.39 4.78 -2.82
C ARG A 142 13.08 5.56 -4.08
N PHE A 143 13.03 6.88 -3.96
CA PHE A 143 12.72 7.81 -5.03
C PHE A 143 14.01 8.37 -5.58
N SER A 144 14.14 8.38 -6.90
CA SER A 144 15.20 9.08 -7.59
C SER A 144 14.61 10.05 -8.61
N ALA A 145 15.27 11.19 -8.79
CA ALA A 145 14.92 12.08 -9.88
C ALA A 145 15.29 11.43 -11.21
N GLY A 146 14.48 11.67 -12.24
CA GLY A 146 14.92 11.47 -13.59
C GLY A 146 16.13 12.33 -13.90
N ILE A 147 17.07 11.78 -14.68
CA ILE A 147 18.13 12.56 -15.28
C ILE A 147 17.42 13.59 -16.17
N GLY A 148 17.21 14.80 -15.66
CA GLY A 148 16.81 15.92 -16.48
C GLY A 148 17.89 16.10 -17.53
N THR A 149 17.52 16.04 -18.80
CA THR A 149 18.39 16.53 -19.87
C THR A 149 18.75 17.97 -19.52
N PRO A 150 20.05 18.33 -19.40
CA PRO A 150 20.41 19.71 -19.19
C PRO A 150 19.91 20.51 -20.40
N SER A 151 19.07 21.51 -20.12
CA SER A 151 18.69 22.56 -21.05
C SER A 151 19.89 23.40 -21.46
#